data_AF-A0A929C2A9-F1
#
_entry.id   AF-A0A929C2A9-F1
#
_cell.length_a   1.000
_cell.length_b   1.000
_cell.length_c   1.000
_cell.angle_alpha   90.00
_cell.angle_beta   90.00
_cell.angle_gamma   90.00
#
_symmetry.space_group_name_H-M   'P 1'
#
loop_
_entity.id
_entity.type
_entity.pdbx_description
1 polymer ?
#
loop_
_entity_poly.entity_id
_entity_poly.type
_entity_poly.pdbx_seq_one_letter_code
_entity_poly.pdbx_strand_id
1 'polypeptide(L)'
;NGVANEHSAKFSRLTDQDYDELLTAIWKSVRSAGNTRTKVGQVPRLLISVVYNKDVEFQFGNLSDYIKLIPVNGKEEKAWSSPEDYIVDLSLLKKRLSAYSNKINSVSYEISPDVKLNDEIPSEWEGLKID
;
A
#
# COMPACT_ATOMS: atom_id res chain seq x y z
N ASN A 1 -3.16 6.54 4.07
CA ASN A 1 -3.74 5.36 4.74
C ASN A 1 -5.25 5.48 4.77
N GLY A 2 -5.97 4.36 4.82
CA GLY A 2 -7.42 4.31 4.97
C GLY A 2 -7.82 3.08 5.78
N VAL A 3 -9.06 3.06 6.28
CA VAL A 3 -9.63 1.93 7.03
C VAL A 3 -10.95 1.55 6.37
N ALA A 4 -11.09 0.29 5.97
CA ALA A 4 -12.36 -0.31 5.58
C ALA A 4 -12.96 -1.00 6.80
N ASN A 5 -14.04 -0.43 7.34
CA ASN A 5 -14.65 -0.86 8.59
C ASN A 5 -15.79 -1.86 8.36
N GLU A 6 -15.80 -3.01 9.06
CA GLU A 6 -16.81 -4.04 8.84
C GLU A 6 -18.22 -3.63 9.26
N HIS A 7 -18.38 -2.72 10.22
CA HIS A 7 -19.69 -2.20 10.60
C HIS A 7 -20.24 -1.29 9.50
N SER A 8 -19.43 -0.36 8.97
CA SER A 8 -19.83 0.47 7.83
C SER A 8 -20.16 -0.37 6.60
N ALA A 9 -19.37 -1.42 6.32
CA ALA A 9 -19.61 -2.34 5.21
C ALA A 9 -20.97 -3.05 5.32
N LYS A 10 -21.39 -3.46 6.52
CA LYS A 10 -22.73 -4.04 6.75
C LYS A 10 -23.86 -3.07 6.39
N PHE A 11 -23.72 -1.79 6.72
CA PHE A 11 -24.73 -0.77 6.40
C PHE A 11 -24.76 -0.43 4.90
N SER A 12 -23.59 -0.34 4.26
CA SER A 12 -23.49 -0.05 2.82
C SER A 12 -23.72 -1.26 1.92
N ARG A 13 -23.75 -2.47 2.50
CA ARG A 13 -23.79 -3.77 1.79
C ARG A 13 -22.57 -4.00 0.90
N LEU A 14 -21.43 -3.43 1.28
CA LEU A 14 -20.16 -3.63 0.59
C LEU A 14 -19.73 -5.11 0.71
N THR A 15 -19.54 -5.75 -0.44
CA THR A 15 -19.09 -7.14 -0.54
C THR A 15 -17.57 -7.22 -0.69
N ASP A 16 -17.01 -8.41 -0.55
CA ASP A 16 -15.57 -8.63 -0.78
C ASP A 16 -15.21 -8.32 -2.24
N GLN A 17 -16.10 -8.63 -3.20
CA GLN A 17 -15.91 -8.27 -4.61
C GLN A 17 -15.88 -6.75 -4.80
N ASP A 18 -16.79 -6.00 -4.17
CA ASP A 18 -16.78 -4.53 -4.23
C ASP A 18 -15.48 -3.96 -3.64
N TYR A 19 -14.93 -4.61 -2.61
CA TYR A 19 -13.66 -4.21 -1.99
C TYR A 19 -12.48 -4.43 -2.95
N ASP A 20 -12.42 -5.56 -3.64
CA ASP A 20 -11.41 -5.83 -4.66
C ASP A 20 -11.49 -4.83 -5.82
N GLU A 21 -12.71 -4.49 -6.26
CA GLU A 21 -12.97 -3.44 -7.25
C GLU A 21 -12.53 -2.06 -6.73
N LEU A 22 -12.75 -1.76 -5.45
CA LEU A 22 -12.29 -0.53 -4.80
C LEU A 22 -10.76 -0.44 -4.80
N LEU A 23 -10.04 -1.51 -4.44
CA LEU A 23 -8.57 -1.53 -4.47
C LEU A 23 -8.04 -1.31 -5.89
N THR A 24 -8.66 -1.97 -6.87
CA THR A 24 -8.39 -1.80 -8.29
C THR A 24 -8.61 -0.34 -8.73
N ALA A 25 -9.74 0.24 -8.34
CA ALA A 25 -10.08 1.62 -8.65
C ALA A 25 -9.10 2.61 -7.99
N ILE A 26 -8.71 2.40 -6.73
CA ILE A 26 -7.71 3.22 -6.04
C ILE A 26 -6.39 3.22 -6.83
N TRP A 27 -5.90 2.04 -7.21
CA TRP A 27 -4.66 1.92 -7.99
C TRP A 27 -4.77 2.64 -9.35
N LYS A 28 -5.83 2.37 -10.12
CA LYS A 28 -6.01 2.94 -11.47
C LYS A 28 -6.32 4.44 -11.46
N SER A 29 -7.01 4.94 -10.43
CA SER A 29 -7.47 6.33 -10.34
C SER A 29 -6.33 7.35 -10.41
N VAL A 30 -5.17 7.02 -9.82
CA VAL A 30 -3.99 7.89 -9.83
C VAL A 30 -3.50 8.10 -11.26
N ARG A 31 -3.51 7.04 -12.11
CA ARG A 31 -3.13 7.15 -13.53
C ARG A 31 -4.16 7.97 -14.32
N SER A 32 -5.46 7.75 -14.10
CA SER A 32 -6.51 8.48 -14.83
C SER A 32 -6.53 9.99 -14.50
N ALA A 33 -6.10 10.36 -13.29
CA ALA A 33 -5.94 11.76 -12.90
C ALA A 33 -4.73 12.45 -13.56
N GLY A 34 -3.78 11.69 -14.12
CA GLY A 34 -2.52 12.17 -14.71
C GLY A 34 -2.63 12.91 -16.05
N ASN A 35 -3.84 13.06 -16.62
CA ASN A 35 -4.05 13.64 -17.96
C ASN A 35 -3.95 15.19 -18.02
N THR A 36 -3.29 15.82 -17.06
CA THR A 36 -3.07 17.28 -17.04
C THR A 36 -1.58 17.55 -16.92
N ARG A 37 -1.10 18.65 -17.54
CA ARG A 37 0.34 19.02 -17.56
C ARG A 37 0.99 19.08 -16.16
N THR A 38 0.21 19.34 -15.11
CA THR A 38 0.68 19.43 -13.72
C THR A 38 0.67 18.10 -12.96
N LYS A 39 0.15 17.03 -13.55
CA LYS A 39 0.03 15.69 -12.95
C LYS A 39 0.83 14.61 -13.70
N VAL A 40 1.67 15.03 -14.65
CA VAL A 40 2.62 14.16 -15.35
C VAL A 40 3.53 13.50 -14.30
N GLY A 41 3.62 12.17 -14.33
CA GLY A 41 4.43 11.39 -13.39
C GLY A 41 3.71 11.02 -12.07
N GLN A 42 2.49 11.49 -11.84
CA GLN A 42 1.64 10.98 -10.76
C GLN A 42 1.07 9.62 -11.16
N VAL A 43 1.79 8.57 -10.81
CA VAL A 43 1.37 7.17 -10.99
C VAL A 43 1.38 6.49 -9.63
N PRO A 44 0.53 5.47 -9.41
CA PRO A 44 0.53 4.74 -8.15
C PRO A 44 1.88 4.01 -8.00
N ARG A 45 2.43 4.00 -6.79
CA ARG A 45 3.76 3.44 -6.50
C ARG A 45 3.69 2.18 -5.65
N LEU A 46 2.92 2.21 -4.58
CA LEU A 46 2.75 1.11 -3.64
C LEU A 46 1.35 1.16 -3.05
N LEU A 47 0.66 0.02 -3.07
CA LEU A 47 -0.60 -0.21 -2.38
C LEU A 47 -0.41 -1.44 -1.50
N ILE A 48 -0.81 -1.35 -0.24
CA ILE A 48 -0.81 -2.46 0.71
C ILE A 48 -2.19 -2.45 1.39
N SER A 49 -2.87 -3.59 1.35
CA SER A 49 -4.12 -3.83 2.09
C SER A 49 -3.87 -4.90 3.14
N VAL A 50 -4.23 -4.62 4.39
CA VAL A 50 -4.08 -5.55 5.51
C VAL A 50 -5.48 -5.88 6.01
N VAL A 51 -5.87 -7.15 5.88
CA VAL A 51 -7.15 -7.65 6.39
C VAL A 51 -6.89 -8.28 7.74
N TYR A 52 -7.60 -7.84 8.78
CA TYR A 52 -7.51 -8.43 10.11
C TYR A 52 -8.52 -9.59 10.26
N ASN A 53 -8.24 -10.51 11.17
CA ASN A 53 -9.18 -11.57 11.51
C ASN A 53 -10.47 -10.99 12.09
N LYS A 54 -11.61 -11.66 11.79
CA LYS A 54 -12.90 -11.30 12.36
C LYS A 54 -12.85 -11.34 13.89
N ASP A 55 -13.64 -10.47 14.52
CA ASP A 55 -13.80 -10.38 15.98
C ASP A 55 -12.50 -10.05 16.74
N VAL A 56 -11.49 -9.50 16.07
CA VAL A 56 -10.29 -8.96 16.72
C VAL A 56 -10.43 -7.45 16.90
N GLU A 57 -10.43 -6.99 18.15
CA GLU A 57 -10.36 -5.56 18.48
C GLU A 57 -8.91 -5.05 18.35
N PHE A 58 -8.40 -5.02 17.13
CA PHE A 58 -7.04 -4.58 16.82
C PHE A 58 -6.94 -4.05 15.40
N GLN A 59 -6.28 -2.90 15.27
CA GLN A 59 -5.76 -2.43 14.01
C GLN A 59 -4.49 -1.62 14.27
N PHE A 60 -3.56 -1.63 13.32
CA PHE A 60 -2.52 -0.62 13.29
C PHE A 60 -3.15 0.74 13.00
N GLY A 61 -2.74 1.79 13.72
CA GLY A 61 -3.26 3.14 13.49
C GLY A 61 -2.82 3.71 12.13
N ASN A 62 -1.52 3.99 11.99
CA ASN A 62 -0.96 4.55 10.77
C ASN A 62 0.14 3.63 10.21
N LEU A 63 -0.20 2.87 9.17
CA LEU A 63 0.73 1.91 8.55
C LEU A 63 1.87 2.61 7.78
N SER A 64 1.63 3.79 7.20
CA SER A 64 2.67 4.49 6.43
C SER A 64 3.82 4.97 7.31
N ASP A 65 3.61 5.16 8.61
CA ASP A 65 4.67 5.56 9.55
C ASP A 65 5.74 4.48 9.71
N TYR A 66 5.44 3.25 9.29
CA TYR A 66 6.38 2.14 9.28
C TYR A 66 7.15 1.99 7.95
N ILE A 67 6.91 2.86 6.99
CA ILE A 67 7.57 2.88 5.68
C ILE A 67 8.56 4.04 5.67
N LYS A 68 9.77 3.78 5.20
CA LYS A 68 10.80 4.83 5.03
C LYS A 68 11.26 4.90 3.58
N LEU A 69 11.74 6.07 3.18
CA LEU A 69 12.38 6.27 1.89
C LEU A 69 13.88 6.55 2.15
N ILE A 70 14.74 5.73 1.56
CA ILE A 70 16.20 5.83 1.71
C ILE A 70 16.77 6.55 0.48
N PRO A 71 17.48 7.68 0.62
CA PRO A 71 18.10 8.38 -0.50
C PRO A 71 19.14 7.51 -1.22
N VAL A 72 19.19 7.57 -2.56
CA VAL A 72 20.15 6.79 -3.37
C VAL A 72 21.28 7.63 -3.94
N ASN A 73 21.04 8.90 -4.23
CA ASN A 73 21.93 9.73 -5.06
C ASN A 73 22.40 11.03 -4.39
N GLY A 74 22.36 11.09 -3.06
CA GLY A 74 22.82 12.24 -2.28
C GLY A 74 21.95 13.50 -2.44
N LYS A 75 20.85 13.44 -3.21
CA LYS A 75 19.86 14.51 -3.26
C LYS A 75 19.12 14.60 -1.93
N GLU A 76 18.91 15.82 -1.47
CA GLU A 76 17.98 16.09 -0.38
C GLU A 76 16.56 15.67 -0.77
N GLU A 77 15.77 15.22 0.22
CA GLU A 77 14.41 14.71 0.01
C GLU A 77 13.50 15.70 -0.75
N LYS A 78 13.65 17.00 -0.48
CA LYS A 78 12.88 18.06 -1.17
C LYS A 78 13.18 18.18 -2.66
N ALA A 79 14.30 17.63 -3.13
CA ALA A 79 14.73 17.65 -4.51
C ALA A 79 14.42 16.33 -5.25
N TRP A 80 13.81 15.35 -4.58
CA TRP A 80 13.38 14.12 -5.23
C TRP A 80 12.26 14.39 -6.23
N SER A 81 12.42 13.84 -7.44
CA SER A 81 11.47 13.99 -8.54
C SER A 81 11.18 12.68 -9.26
N SER A 82 11.88 11.60 -8.90
CA SER A 82 11.77 10.27 -9.52
C SER A 82 11.85 9.16 -8.47
N PRO A 83 11.21 7.99 -8.67
CA PRO A 83 11.45 6.78 -7.88
C PRO A 83 12.92 6.33 -7.87
N GLU A 84 13.74 6.79 -8.80
CA GLU A 84 15.18 6.50 -8.81
C GLU A 84 15.95 7.25 -7.70
N ASP A 85 15.37 8.30 -7.13
CA ASP A 85 16.01 9.11 -6.10
C ASP A 85 15.97 8.43 -4.71
N TYR A 86 15.14 7.40 -4.54
CA TYR A 86 14.94 6.70 -3.27
C TYR A 86 14.75 5.18 -3.41
N ILE A 87 14.98 4.47 -2.31
CA ILE A 87 14.60 3.08 -2.10
C ILE A 87 13.51 3.04 -1.03
N VAL A 88 12.44 2.28 -1.27
CA VAL A 88 11.39 2.07 -0.27
C VAL A 88 11.83 0.99 0.72
N ASP A 89 11.89 1.36 1.99
CA ASP A 89 12.20 0.48 3.10
C ASP A 89 10.92 0.06 3.82
N LEU A 90 10.61 -1.24 3.72
CA LEU A 90 9.46 -1.88 4.35
C LEU A 90 9.83 -2.70 5.59
N SER A 91 11.09 -2.69 6.04
CA SER A 91 11.57 -3.59 7.10
C SER A 91 10.81 -3.42 8.41
N LEU A 92 10.49 -2.17 8.81
CA LEU A 92 9.72 -1.92 10.03
C LEU A 92 8.26 -2.39 9.86
N LEU A 93 7.64 -2.13 8.70
CA LEU A 93 6.30 -2.61 8.38
C LEU A 93 6.22 -4.14 8.43
N LYS A 94 7.13 -4.85 7.73
CA LYS A 94 7.22 -6.32 7.73
C LYS A 94 7.36 -6.86 9.16
N LYS A 95 8.27 -6.27 9.96
CA LYS A 95 8.46 -6.66 11.35
C LYS A 95 7.19 -6.49 12.18
N ARG A 96 6.47 -5.38 12.01
CA ARG A 96 5.23 -5.11 12.75
C ARG A 96 4.12 -6.07 12.34
N LEU A 97 3.92 -6.32 11.05
CA LEU A 97 2.92 -7.26 10.56
C LEU A 97 3.22 -8.69 11.03
N SER A 98 4.46 -9.14 10.91
CA SER A 98 4.89 -10.47 11.37
C SER A 98 4.66 -10.68 12.88
N ALA A 99 4.94 -9.67 13.70
CA ALA A 99 4.73 -9.73 15.16
C ALA A 99 3.25 -9.89 15.58
N TYR A 100 2.31 -9.57 14.69
CA TYR A 100 0.87 -9.68 14.93
C TYR A 100 0.18 -10.57 13.88
N SER A 101 0.93 -11.49 13.26
CA SER A 101 0.42 -12.39 12.22
C SER A 101 -0.80 -13.20 12.69
N ASN A 102 -0.88 -13.55 13.98
CA ASN A 102 -2.03 -14.22 14.58
C ASN A 102 -3.34 -13.40 14.55
N LYS A 103 -3.25 -12.09 14.34
CA LYS A 103 -4.40 -11.17 14.22
C LYS A 103 -4.70 -10.77 12.79
N ILE A 104 -3.83 -11.11 11.85
CA ILE A 104 -3.92 -10.73 10.45
C ILE A 104 -4.47 -11.94 9.68
N ASN A 105 -5.47 -11.69 8.85
CA ASN A 105 -6.03 -12.68 7.95
C ASN A 105 -5.18 -12.78 6.68
N SER A 106 -4.92 -11.64 6.05
CA SER A 106 -4.11 -11.57 4.83
C SER A 106 -3.46 -10.19 4.68
N VAL A 107 -2.38 -10.15 3.89
CA VAL A 107 -1.77 -8.92 3.41
C VAL A 107 -1.67 -9.03 1.90
N SER A 108 -2.28 -8.08 1.20
CA SER A 108 -2.18 -7.99 -0.25
C SER A 108 -1.49 -6.70 -0.68
N TYR A 109 -0.85 -6.72 -1.85
CA TYR A 109 -0.06 -5.59 -2.32
C TYR A 109 -0.11 -5.43 -3.83
N GLU A 110 0.18 -4.21 -4.27
CA GLU A 110 0.51 -3.89 -5.65
C GLU A 110 1.68 -2.90 -5.66
N ILE A 111 2.65 -3.11 -6.54
CA ILE A 111 3.88 -2.31 -6.60
C ILE A 111 4.23 -1.95 -8.03
N SER A 112 4.55 -0.67 -8.26
CA SER A 112 5.01 -0.20 -9.55
C SER A 112 6.39 -0.79 -9.85
N PRO A 113 6.65 -1.26 -11.08
CA PRO A 113 7.96 -1.80 -11.46
C PRO A 113 9.10 -0.77 -11.38
N ASP A 114 8.77 0.52 -11.33
CA ASP A 114 9.74 1.61 -11.17
C ASP A 114 10.25 1.75 -9.72
N VAL A 115 9.58 1.13 -8.76
CA VAL A 115 9.90 1.26 -7.33
C VAL A 115 10.95 0.23 -6.93
N LYS A 116 12.05 0.70 -6.34
CA LYS A 116 13.06 -0.17 -5.74
C LYS A 116 12.74 -0.38 -4.27
N LEU A 117 12.74 -1.64 -3.84
CA LEU A 117 12.62 -2.02 -2.44
C LEU A 117 14.00 -2.29 -1.84
N ASN A 118 14.16 -2.08 -0.53
CA ASN A 118 15.38 -2.44 0.18
C ASN A 118 15.55 -3.96 0.36
N ASP A 119 14.45 -4.70 0.26
CA ASP A 119 14.37 -6.13 0.54
C ASP A 119 13.09 -6.71 -0.08
N GLU A 120 13.08 -8.01 -0.39
CA GLU A 120 12.01 -8.71 -1.12
C GLU A 120 10.67 -8.70 -0.38
N ILE A 121 9.55 -8.64 -1.10
CA ILE A 121 8.23 -8.76 -0.48
C ILE A 121 8.07 -10.17 0.13
N PRO A 122 7.56 -10.31 1.37
CA PRO A 122 7.37 -11.62 1.98
C PRO A 122 6.49 -12.52 1.10
N SER A 123 6.87 -13.80 0.98
CA SER A 123 6.20 -14.78 0.13
C SER A 123 4.74 -15.05 0.51
N GLU A 124 4.37 -14.75 1.75
CA GLU A 124 3.03 -14.88 2.29
C GLU A 124 2.09 -13.72 1.92
N TRP A 125 2.61 -12.65 1.29
CA TRP A 125 1.77 -11.55 0.81
C TRP A 125 1.23 -11.85 -0.59
N GLU A 126 -0.02 -11.47 -0.81
CA GLU A 126 -0.74 -11.74 -2.05
C GLU A 126 -0.64 -10.55 -3.02
N GLY A 127 -0.11 -10.78 -4.22
CA GLY A 127 -0.13 -9.76 -5.27
C GLY A 127 -1.55 -9.54 -5.80
N LEU A 128 -2.01 -8.28 -5.83
CA LEU A 128 -3.35 -7.90 -6.31
C LEU A 128 -3.52 -8.10 -7.83
N LYS A 129 -2.41 -8.24 -8.58
CA LYS A 129 -2.39 -8.50 -10.03
C LYS A 129 -3.31 -7.55 -10.82
N ILE A 130 -3.21 -6.26 -10.53
CA ILE A 130 -4.04 -5.24 -11.15
C ILE A 130 -3.44 -4.87 -12.51
N ASP A 131 -4.09 -5.31 -13.59
CA ASP A 131 -3.75 -4.97 -14.99
C ASP A 131 -3.83 -3.47 -15.30
#